data_AF-A0A820ETD8-F1
#
_entry.id   AF-A0A820ETD8-F1
#
_cell.length_a   1.000
_cell.length_b   1.000
_cell.length_c   1.000
_cell.angle_alpha   90.00
_cell.angle_beta   90.00
_cell.angle_gamma   90.00
#
_symmetry.space_group_name_H-M   'P 1'
#
loop_
_entity.id
_entity.type
_entity.pdbx_description
1 polymer ?
#
loop_
_entity_poly.entity_id
_entity_poly.type
_entity_poly.pdbx_seq_one_letter_code
_entity_poly.pdbx_strand_id
1 'polypeptide(L)'
;IMSSFCCSLCPTNRRFDSFAKMFQHITLYHQNEPNFNITCALNNARGVLYKTYSAYKAHVYRQHISELHLKNKSNNNSNITSSESEQQEIMNNS
;
A
#
# COMPACT_ATOMS: atom_id res chain seq x y z
N ILE A 1 -2.94 -2.24 -22.39
CA ILE A 1 -1.64 -2.47 -21.69
C ILE A 1 -2.00 -2.99 -20.30
N MET A 2 -1.82 -4.28 -20.00
CA MET A 2 -1.98 -4.77 -18.62
C MET A 2 -0.85 -4.17 -17.78
N SER A 3 -1.20 -3.35 -16.78
CA SER A 3 -0.22 -2.78 -15.86
C SER A 3 0.38 -3.91 -15.01
N SER A 4 1.65 -4.24 -15.23
CA SER A 4 2.38 -5.21 -14.42
C SER A 4 3.06 -4.54 -13.22
N PHE A 5 2.90 -5.12 -12.03
CA PHE A 5 3.58 -4.66 -10.81
C PHE A 5 4.95 -5.32 -10.67
N CYS A 6 5.98 -4.56 -10.29
CA CYS A 6 7.36 -5.05 -10.22
C CYS A 6 7.92 -4.88 -8.81
N CYS A 7 8.56 -5.92 -8.27
CA CYS A 7 9.29 -5.85 -7.02
C CYS A 7 10.74 -5.39 -7.28
N SER A 8 11.09 -4.16 -6.87
CA SER A 8 12.44 -3.59 -7.02
C SER A 8 13.47 -4.18 -6.04
N LEU A 9 13.02 -4.92 -5.04
CA LEU A 9 13.89 -5.59 -4.06
C LEU A 9 14.41 -6.93 -4.59
N CYS A 10 13.78 -7.47 -5.63
CA CYS A 10 14.25 -8.68 -6.30
C CYS A 10 15.36 -8.35 -7.31
N PRO A 11 16.47 -9.11 -7.35
CA PRO A 11 17.52 -8.94 -8.36
C PRO A 11 17.01 -9.03 -9.80
N THR A 12 15.96 -9.83 -10.01
CA THR A 12 15.35 -10.08 -11.32
C THR A 12 14.17 -9.16 -11.63
N ASN A 13 13.87 -8.17 -10.79
CA ASN A 13 12.69 -7.30 -10.92
C ASN A 13 11.39 -8.10 -11.15
N ARG A 14 11.13 -9.07 -10.26
CA ARG A 14 10.02 -10.02 -10.40
C ARG A 14 8.69 -9.30 -10.63
N ARG A 15 7.95 -9.74 -11.64
CA ARG A 15 6.66 -9.16 -12.07
C ARG A 15 5.47 -9.93 -11.53
N PHE A 16 4.39 -9.20 -11.27
CA PHE A 16 3.13 -9.70 -10.74
C PHE A 16 1.96 -9.12 -11.53
N ASP A 17 0.91 -9.94 -11.69
CA ASP A 17 -0.35 -9.57 -12.36
C ASP A 17 -1.25 -8.67 -11.49
N SER A 18 -0.97 -8.56 -10.20
CA SER A 18 -1.76 -7.77 -9.25
C SER A 18 -0.89 -7.19 -8.14
N PHE A 19 -1.29 -6.03 -7.63
CA PHE A 19 -0.59 -5.35 -6.53
C PHE A 19 -0.60 -6.21 -5.26
N ALA A 20 -1.74 -6.84 -4.96
CA ALA A 20 -1.89 -7.73 -3.80
C ALA A 20 -0.84 -8.86 -3.78
N LYS A 21 -0.58 -9.50 -4.93
CA LYS A 21 0.45 -10.54 -5.05
C LYS A 21 1.86 -10.00 -4.84
N MET A 22 2.16 -8.84 -5.43
CA MET A 22 3.46 -8.17 -5.21
C MET A 22 3.65 -7.83 -3.73
N PHE A 23 2.63 -7.26 -3.09
CA PHE A 23 2.65 -6.87 -1.69
C PHE A 23 2.82 -8.08 -0.75
N GLN A 24 2.11 -9.18 -1.03
CA GLN A 24 2.29 -10.43 -0.30
C GLN A 24 3.71 -10.97 -0.47
N HIS A 25 4.26 -10.94 -1.69
CA HIS A 25 5.64 -11.35 -1.92
C HIS A 25 6.65 -10.52 -1.12
N ILE A 26 6.50 -9.19 -1.10
CA ILE A 26 7.36 -8.31 -0.28
C ILE A 26 7.23 -8.67 1.21
N THR A 27 6.00 -8.90 1.68
CA THR A 27 5.72 -9.29 3.06
C THR A 27 6.42 -10.60 3.46
N LEU A 28 6.42 -11.60 2.59
CA LEU A 28 6.99 -12.91 2.90
C LEU A 28 8.52 -12.96 2.77
N TYR A 29 9.06 -12.30 1.74
CA TYR A 29 10.47 -12.48 1.36
C TYR A 29 11.37 -11.29 1.70
N HIS A 30 10.80 -10.09 1.86
CA HIS A 30 11.59 -8.87 2.02
C HIS A 30 11.27 -8.08 3.30
N GLN A 31 10.41 -8.58 4.19
CA GLN A 31 10.05 -7.86 5.42
C GLN A 31 11.23 -7.57 6.36
N ASN A 32 12.27 -8.42 6.32
CA ASN A 32 13.46 -8.33 7.18
C ASN A 32 14.72 -7.97 6.39
N GLU A 33 14.58 -7.44 5.17
CA GLU A 33 15.73 -7.01 4.36
C GLU A 33 16.48 -5.87 5.06
N PRO A 34 17.80 -6.00 5.32
CA PRO A 34 18.57 -4.97 6.02
C PRO A 34 18.69 -3.67 5.23
N ASN A 35 18.62 -3.75 3.90
CA ASN A 35 18.67 -2.60 2.98
C ASN A 35 17.32 -2.39 2.29
N PHE A 36 16.23 -2.54 3.04
CA PHE A 36 14.89 -2.38 2.48
C PHE A 36 14.71 -0.99 1.84
N ASN A 37 14.47 -0.97 0.53
CA ASN A 37 14.29 0.26 -0.22
C ASN A 37 13.27 0.06 -1.36
N ILE A 38 12.05 0.56 -1.18
CA ILE A 38 10.95 0.35 -2.13
C ILE A 38 10.18 1.63 -2.40
N THR A 39 9.71 1.79 -3.64
CA THR A 39 8.82 2.87 -4.05
C THR A 39 7.41 2.36 -4.27
N CYS A 40 6.40 3.11 -3.82
CA CYS A 40 5.01 2.76 -4.14
C CYS A 40 4.73 2.93 -5.64
N ALA A 41 4.22 1.89 -6.29
CA ALA A 41 3.92 1.88 -7.72
C ALA A 41 2.49 2.36 -8.06
N LEU A 42 1.67 2.72 -7.06
CA LEU A 42 0.26 3.09 -7.22
C LEU A 42 0.06 4.61 -7.34
N ASN A 43 -0.96 5.02 -8.10
CA ASN A 43 -1.18 6.39 -8.59
C ASN A 43 -1.17 7.50 -7.52
N ASN A 44 -1.57 7.21 -6.29
CA ASN A 44 -1.68 8.23 -5.24
C ASN A 44 -0.38 8.51 -4.46
N ALA A 45 0.68 7.74 -4.72
CA ALA A 45 1.97 7.88 -4.02
C ALA A 45 3.17 7.52 -4.92
N ARG A 46 3.01 7.66 -6.24
CA ARG A 46 4.10 7.39 -7.19
C ARG A 46 5.32 8.21 -6.80
N GLY A 47 6.42 7.53 -6.50
CA GLY A 47 7.71 8.16 -6.20
C GLY A 47 8.04 8.31 -4.71
N VAL A 48 7.13 7.98 -3.78
CA VAL A 48 7.49 7.98 -2.35
C VAL A 48 8.34 6.75 -2.02
N LEU A 49 9.54 7.00 -1.51
CA LEU A 49 10.53 6.00 -1.14
C LEU A 49 10.39 5.60 0.33
N TYR A 50 10.34 4.30 0.60
CA TYR A 50 10.28 3.74 1.94
C TYR A 50 11.54 2.94 2.26
N LYS A 51 12.22 3.33 3.34
CA LYS A 51 13.44 2.69 3.84
C LYS A 51 13.20 1.55 4.84
N THR A 52 11.93 1.32 5.21
CA THR A 52 11.55 0.23 6.12
C THR A 52 10.26 -0.42 5.66
N TYR A 53 10.16 -1.74 5.85
CA TYR A 53 8.96 -2.49 5.53
C TYR A 53 7.75 -2.00 6.33
N SER A 54 7.92 -1.69 7.63
CA SER A 54 6.82 -1.21 8.48
C SER A 54 6.19 0.09 7.97
N ALA A 55 7.00 1.05 7.51
CA ALA A 55 6.51 2.30 6.95
C ALA A 55 5.78 2.07 5.62
N TYR A 56 6.35 1.23 4.75
CA TYR A 56 5.72 0.84 3.50
C TYR A 56 4.37 0.13 3.73
N LYS A 57 4.33 -0.84 4.65
CA LYS A 57 3.13 -1.56 5.07
C LYS A 57 2.05 -0.58 5.55
N ALA A 58 2.39 0.30 6.49
CA ALA A 58 1.46 1.29 7.02
C ALA A 58 0.88 2.19 5.91
N HIS A 59 1.72 2.63 4.97
CA HIS A 59 1.28 3.39 3.81
C HIS A 59 0.28 2.60 2.96
N VAL A 60 0.61 1.36 2.59
CA VAL A 60 -0.26 0.51 1.76
C VAL A 60 -1.61 0.28 2.42
N TYR A 61 -1.66 -0.03 3.71
CA TYR A 61 -2.95 -0.24 4.40
C TYR A 61 -3.78 1.05 4.54
N ARG A 62 -3.15 2.23 4.61
CA ARG A 62 -3.88 3.51 4.71
C ARG A 62 -4.39 4.01 3.37
N GLN A 63 -3.61 3.83 2.30
CA GLN A 63 -3.86 4.48 1.01
C GLN A 63 -4.35 3.51 -0.07
N HIS A 64 -4.07 2.21 0.08
CA HIS A 64 -4.23 1.21 -0.98
C HIS A 64 -4.89 -0.08 -0.48
N ILE A 65 -5.65 -0.02 0.61
CA ILE A 65 -6.38 -1.19 1.13
C ILE A 65 -7.33 -1.79 0.08
N SER A 66 -7.98 -0.95 -0.72
CA SER A 66 -8.87 -1.37 -1.81
C SER A 66 -8.16 -2.25 -2.84
N GLU A 67 -6.90 -1.94 -3.16
CA GLU A 67 -6.07 -2.69 -4.12
C GLU A 67 -5.63 -4.06 -3.59
N LEU A 68 -5.64 -4.25 -2.26
CA LEU A 68 -5.38 -5.56 -1.63
C LEU A 68 -6.60 -6.47 -1.67
N HIS A 69 -7.81 -5.90 -1.68
CA HIS A 69 -9.07 -6.62 -1.59
C HIS A 69 -9.74 -6.86 -2.96
N LEU A 70 -9.20 -6.31 -4.04
CA LEU A 70 -9.63 -6.55 -5.42
C LEU A 70 -9.24 -7.98 -5.89
N LYS A 71 -9.83 -8.99 -5.26
CA LYS A 71 -10.01 -10.33 -5.82
C LYS A 71 -11.45 -10.35 -6.36
N ASN A 72 -11.61 -10.26 -7.69
CA ASN A 72 -12.87 -10.46 -8.41
C ASN A 72 -14.00 -9.44 -8.17
N LYS A 73 -13.82 -8.19 -8.56
CA LYS A 73 -14.97 -7.37 -8.98
C LYS A 73 -14.61 -6.54 -10.20
N SER A 74 -14.85 -7.14 -11.37
CA SER A 74 -15.10 -6.36 -12.58
C SER A 74 -16.07 -5.24 -12.24
N ASN A 75 -15.75 -4.01 -12.66
CA ASN A 75 -16.60 -2.82 -12.68
C ASN A 75 -17.64 -2.70 -11.55
N ASN A 76 -17.44 -1.76 -10.64
CA ASN A 76 -18.31 -0.59 -10.62
C ASN A 76 -17.75 0.48 -9.68
N ASN A 77 -17.69 1.69 -10.25
CA ASN A 77 -17.80 2.97 -9.59
C ASN A 77 -18.50 2.88 -8.23
N SER A 78 -17.91 3.48 -7.18
CA SER A 78 -18.58 4.39 -6.25
C SER A 78 -17.62 4.91 -5.19
N ASN A 79 -17.62 6.24 -5.08
CA ASN A 79 -17.24 7.09 -3.95
C ASN A 79 -17.53 6.50 -2.55
N ILE A 80 -16.99 7.21 -1.54
CA ILE A 80 -17.40 7.31 -0.11
C ILE A 80 -16.35 6.69 0.83
N THR A 81 -15.80 7.34 1.86
CA THR A 81 -15.92 8.71 2.40
C THR A 81 -14.73 8.95 3.33
N SER A 82 -14.29 10.21 3.38
CA SER A 82 -13.28 10.75 4.29
C SER A 82 -13.53 10.35 5.76
N SER A 83 -12.47 9.90 6.44
CA SER A 83 -12.49 9.70 7.88
C SER A 83 -12.42 11.04 8.60
N GLU A 84 -13.57 11.56 9.01
CA GLU A 84 -13.65 12.55 10.09
C GLU A 84 -13.42 11.80 11.41
N SER A 85 -12.33 12.15 12.10
CA SER A 85 -12.09 11.71 13.47
C SER A 85 -12.64 12.79 14.39
N GLU A 86 -13.87 12.61 14.88
CA GLU A 86 -14.40 13.37 16.01
C GLU A 86 -13.58 13.02 17.27
N GLN A 87 -12.76 13.98 17.72
CA GLN A 87 -12.24 14.01 19.09
C GLN A 87 -12.90 15.19 19.80
N GLN A 88 -13.99 14.91 20.50
CA GLN A 88 -14.66 15.85 21.39
C GLN A 88 -14.02 15.72 22.77
N GLU A 89 -12.98 16.52 23.03
CA GLU A 89 -12.46 16.75 24.38
C GLU A 89 -13.35 17.76 25.08
N ILE A 90 -14.19 17.29 26.02
CA ILE A 90 -14.82 18.16 27.02
C ILE A 90 -13.83 18.25 28.18
N MET A 91 -13.12 19.37 28.27
CA MET A 91 -12.32 19.71 29.44
C MET A 91 -12.93 20.92 30.15
N ASN A 92 -13.31 20.68 31.41
CA ASN A 92 -13.86 21.62 32.38
C ASN A 92 -13.03 22.90 32.50
N ASN A 93 -13.69 24.04 32.75
CA ASN A 93 -13.21 25.12 33.62
C ASN A 93 -14.43 25.92 34.12
N SER A 94 -14.70 25.81 35.42
CA SER A 94 -14.59 26.86 36.45
C SER A 94 -15.82 27.73 36.57
#